data_AF-A0A7C3NME0-F1
#
_entry.id   AF-A0A7C3NME0-F1
#
_cell.length_a   1.000
_cell.length_b   1.000
_cell.length_c   1.000
_cell.angle_alpha   90.00
_cell.angle_beta   90.00
_cell.angle_gamma   90.00
#
_symmetry.space_group_name_H-M   'P 1'
#
loop_
_entity.id
_entity.type
_entity.pdbx_description
1 polymer ?
#
loop_
_entity_poly.entity_id
_entity_poly.type
_entity_poly.pdbx_seq_one_letter_code
_entity_poly.pdbx_strand_id
1 'polypeptide(L)'
;MRRVLKPSGTLLFAEHGLAPDPGVRAWQHRLNPLWNRIGGGCNLNRKIDEMIVRSGFRLAELATEYAKGLKPLSFIYWGRARPA
;
A
#
# COMPACT_ATOMS: atom_id res chain seq x y z
N MET A 1 -6.98 -5.63 11.04
CA MET A 1 -5.77 -5.83 11.86
C MET A 1 -5.89 -5.27 13.27
N ARG A 2 -6.32 -4.02 13.49
CA ARG A 2 -6.37 -3.40 14.83
C ARG A 2 -7.07 -4.25 15.91
N ARG A 3 -8.20 -4.87 15.59
CA ARG A 3 -8.99 -5.70 16.52
C ARG A 3 -8.24 -6.91 17.10
N VAL A 4 -7.28 -7.49 16.37
CA VAL A 4 -6.62 -8.75 16.73
C VAL A 4 -5.16 -8.59 17.14
N LEU A 5 -4.58 -7.42 16.89
CA LEU A 5 -3.20 -7.12 17.25
C LEU A 5 -3.13 -6.77 18.74
N LYS A 6 -2.14 -7.30 19.46
CA LYS A 6 -1.87 -6.91 20.86
C LYS A 6 -1.58 -5.39 20.93
N PRO A 7 -1.85 -4.72 22.07
CA PRO A 7 -1.55 -3.29 22.23
C PRO A 7 -0.09 -2.90 21.94
N SER A 8 0.85 -3.77 22.30
CA SER A 8 2.29 -3.61 22.01
C SER A 8 2.74 -4.23 20.68
N GLY A 9 1.80 -4.78 19.90
CA GLY A 9 2.09 -5.45 18.64
C GLY A 9 2.51 -4.46 17.54
N THR A 10 3.21 -4.97 16.54
CA THR A 10 3.60 -4.22 15.35
C THR A 10 2.96 -4.86 14.11
N LEU A 11 2.37 -4.04 13.27
CA LEU A 11 1.90 -4.41 11.94
C LEU A 11 3.06 -4.19 10.95
N LEU A 12 3.59 -5.26 10.39
CA LEU A 12 4.51 -5.21 9.25
C LEU A 12 3.68 -5.27 7.97
N PHE A 13 3.99 -4.43 6.99
CA PHE A 13 3.27 -4.41 5.72
C PHE A 13 4.23 -4.25 4.54
N ALA A 14 3.82 -4.81 3.39
CA ALA A 14 4.44 -4.66 2.09
C ALA A 14 3.34 -4.79 1.04
N GLU A 15 2.92 -3.68 0.44
CA GLU A 15 1.73 -3.60 -0.40
C GLU A 15 2.00 -2.80 -1.66
N HIS A 16 1.32 -3.14 -2.76
CA HIS A 16 1.27 -2.23 -3.91
C HIS A 16 0.48 -0.98 -3.53
N GLY A 17 0.86 0.16 -4.11
CA GLY A 17 0.13 1.39 -3.84
C GLY A 17 0.34 2.49 -4.88
N LEU A 18 -0.29 3.63 -4.62
CA LEU A 18 -0.32 4.77 -5.54
C LEU A 18 1.04 5.49 -5.57
N ALA A 19 1.61 5.63 -6.76
CA ALA A 19 2.90 6.29 -6.98
C ALA A 19 2.84 7.83 -6.82
N PRO A 20 3.96 8.49 -6.50
CA PRO A 20 4.05 9.96 -6.49
C PRO A 20 4.13 10.57 -7.89
N ASP A 21 4.41 9.78 -8.92
CA ASP A 21 4.51 10.23 -10.31
C ASP A 21 3.13 10.35 -10.99
N PRO A 22 2.73 11.54 -11.49
CA PRO A 22 1.41 11.75 -12.10
C PRO A 22 1.10 10.79 -13.26
N GLY A 23 2.09 10.55 -14.14
CA GLY A 23 1.93 9.64 -15.27
C GLY A 23 1.73 8.20 -14.85
N VAL A 24 2.47 7.74 -13.82
CA VAL A 24 2.32 6.39 -13.27
C VAL A 24 0.97 6.25 -12.58
N ARG A 25 0.53 7.24 -11.79
CA ARG A 25 -0.81 7.24 -11.19
C ARG A 25 -1.92 7.10 -12.21
N ALA A 26 -1.87 7.87 -13.29
CA ALA A 26 -2.89 7.80 -14.33
C ALA A 26 -3.00 6.38 -14.92
N TRP A 27 -1.87 5.71 -15.13
CA TRP A 27 -1.85 4.31 -15.53
C TRP A 27 -2.32 3.36 -14.43
N GLN A 28 -1.94 3.58 -13.17
CA GLN A 28 -2.43 2.78 -12.04
C GLN A 28 -3.95 2.83 -11.94
N HIS A 29 -4.57 4.00 -12.07
CA HIS A 29 -6.03 4.12 -12.08
C HIS A 29 -6.68 3.39 -13.26
N ARG A 30 -6.09 3.45 -14.47
CA ARG A 30 -6.60 2.76 -15.67
C ARG A 30 -6.49 1.24 -15.57
N LEU A 31 -5.39 0.74 -15.01
CA LEU A 31 -5.10 -0.70 -14.92
C LEU A 31 -5.78 -1.36 -13.71
N ASN A 32 -6.05 -0.60 -12.64
CA ASN A 32 -6.54 -1.15 -11.38
C ASN A 32 -7.80 -2.04 -11.50
N PRO A 33 -8.83 -1.72 -12.30
CA PRO A 33 -10.03 -2.57 -12.38
C PRO A 33 -9.72 -3.97 -12.92
N LEU A 34 -8.86 -4.06 -13.94
CA LEU A 34 -8.43 -5.36 -14.47
C LEU A 34 -7.48 -6.05 -13.49
N TRP A 35 -6.49 -5.31 -12.97
CA TRP A 35 -5.51 -5.82 -12.02
C TRP A 35 -6.16 -6.37 -10.76
N ASN A 36 -7.22 -5.73 -10.25
CA ASN A 36 -7.94 -6.20 -9.08
C ASN A 36 -8.58 -7.59 -9.31
N ARG A 37 -9.04 -7.87 -10.54
CA ARG A 37 -9.65 -9.15 -10.89
C ARG A 37 -8.63 -10.26 -11.12
N ILE A 38 -7.49 -9.95 -11.74
CA ILE A 38 -6.47 -10.95 -12.09
C ILE A 38 -5.35 -11.09 -11.04
N GLY A 39 -5.10 -10.04 -10.26
CA GLY A 39 -4.04 -9.93 -9.25
C GLY A 39 -4.50 -10.29 -7.85
N GLY A 40 -5.43 -11.25 -7.71
CA GLY A 40 -5.88 -11.75 -6.41
C GLY A 40 -6.53 -10.70 -5.50
N GLY A 41 -7.20 -9.69 -6.07
CA GLY A 41 -7.80 -8.60 -5.30
C GLY A 41 -6.85 -7.46 -4.95
N CYS A 42 -5.61 -7.46 -5.45
CA CYS A 42 -4.65 -6.37 -5.23
C CYS A 42 -5.12 -5.06 -5.86
N ASN A 43 -4.66 -3.92 -5.33
CA ASN A 43 -4.98 -2.60 -5.85
C ASN A 43 -3.71 -1.77 -6.02
N LEU A 44 -3.50 -1.24 -7.22
CA LEU A 44 -2.35 -0.42 -7.60
C LEU A 44 -2.50 1.05 -7.22
N ASN A 45 -3.73 1.49 -6.94
CA ASN A 45 -4.06 2.91 -6.83
C ASN A 45 -4.48 3.33 -5.40
N ARG A 46 -4.13 2.53 -4.40
CA ARG A 46 -4.43 2.82 -2.99
C ARG A 46 -3.29 3.61 -2.33
N LYS A 47 -3.67 4.61 -1.55
CA LYS A 47 -2.77 5.33 -0.64
C LYS A 47 -2.64 4.53 0.66
N ILE A 48 -1.66 3.62 0.70
CA ILE A 48 -1.50 2.62 1.77
C ILE A 48 -1.21 3.29 3.12
N ASP A 49 -0.38 4.32 3.11
CA ASP A 49 -0.08 5.19 4.24
C ASP A 49 -1.36 5.78 4.86
N GLU A 50 -2.18 6.46 4.05
CA GLU A 50 -3.44 7.06 4.50
C GLU A 50 -4.43 6.00 5.01
N MET A 51 -4.52 4.84 4.34
CA MET A 51 -5.40 3.75 4.76
C MET A 51 -4.99 3.15 6.11
N ILE A 52 -3.69 2.97 6.34
CA ILE A 52 -3.17 2.46 7.61
C ILE A 52 -3.50 3.45 8.73
N VAL A 53 -3.25 4.75 8.51
CA VAL A 53 -3.55 5.80 9.50
C VAL A 53 -5.04 5.84 9.84
N ARG A 54 -5.90 5.86 8.82
CA ARG A 54 -7.37 5.84 8.99
C ARG A 54 -7.89 4.57 9.69
N SER A 55 -7.13 3.48 9.64
CA SER A 55 -7.46 2.22 10.33
C SER A 55 -7.07 2.23 11.81
N GLY A 56 -6.64 3.37 12.36
CA GLY A 56 -6.24 3.52 13.76
C GLY A 56 -4.82 3.02 14.01
N PHE A 57 -3.91 3.22 13.07
CA PHE A 57 -2.50 2.96 13.29
C PHE A 57 -1.69 4.24 13.14
N ARG A 58 -0.52 4.26 13.76
CA ARG A 58 0.53 5.25 13.54
C ARG A 58 1.67 4.57 12.81
N LEU A 59 2.16 5.21 11.75
CA LEU A 59 3.31 4.73 10.99
C LEU A 59 4.58 4.95 11.83
N ALA A 60 5.28 3.85 12.13
CA ALA A 60 6.58 3.90 12.82
C ALA A 60 7.72 3.99 11.82
N GLU A 61 7.60 3.27 10.70
CA GLU A 61 8.54 3.27 9.57
C GLU A 61 7.71 3.18 8.29
N LEU A 62 8.07 3.97 7.28
CA LEU A 62 7.48 3.90 5.95
C LEU A 62 8.57 4.14 4.90
N ALA A 63 8.66 3.25 3.95
CA ALA A 63 9.44 3.40 2.74
C ALA A 63 8.56 3.09 1.52
N THR A 64 8.92 3.69 0.40
CA THR A 64 8.27 3.44 -0.88
C THR A 64 9.32 3.31 -1.96
N GLU A 65 9.13 2.37 -2.87
CA GLU A 65 10.07 2.14 -3.96
C GLU A 65 9.38 1.55 -5.19
N TYR A 66 10.12 1.55 -6.30
CA TYR A 66 9.77 0.75 -7.47
C TYR A 66 10.54 -0.56 -7.41
N ALA A 67 9.82 -1.67 -7.27
CA ALA A 67 10.37 -2.99 -7.51
C ALA A 67 10.68 -3.19 -9.01
N LYS A 68 11.45 -4.24 -9.33
CA LYS A 68 11.77 -4.60 -10.71
C LYS A 68 10.48 -4.93 -11.49
N GLY A 69 10.24 -4.24 -12.59
CA GLY A 69 9.07 -4.47 -13.45
C GLY A 69 8.52 -3.19 -14.07
N LEU A 70 7.29 -3.28 -14.58
CA LEU A 70 6.57 -2.12 -15.13
C LEU A 70 6.19 -1.16 -13.99
N LYS A 71 6.61 0.11 -14.10
CA LYS A 71 6.37 1.12 -13.06
C LYS A 71 4.93 1.16 -12.50
N PRO A 72 3.86 1.13 -13.32
CA PRO A 72 2.49 1.14 -12.79
C PRO A 72 2.12 -0.09 -11.98
N LEU A 73 2.83 -1.21 -12.16
CA LEU A 73 2.56 -2.48 -11.49
C LEU A 73 3.53 -2.76 -10.33
N SER A 74 4.63 -2.00 -10.21
CA SER A 74 5.75 -2.32 -9.31
C SER A 74 6.00 -1.28 -8.21
N PHE A 75 5.18 -0.24 -8.08
CA PHE A 75 5.30 0.69 -6.95
C PHE A 75 4.77 0.07 -5.66
N ILE A 76 5.61 0.01 -4.64
CA ILE A 76 5.33 -0.65 -3.37
C ILE A 76 5.55 0.28 -2.18
N TYR A 77 4.73 0.09 -1.16
CA TYR A 77 4.85 0.65 0.18
C TYR A 77 5.28 -0.47 1.11
N TRP A 78 6.28 -0.26 1.95
CA TRP A 78 6.63 -1.21 2.99
C TRP A 78 7.05 -0.51 4.26
N GLY A 79 6.87 -1.17 5.40
CA GLY A 79 7.22 -0.58 6.68
C GLY A 79 6.52 -1.21 7.87
N ARG A 80 6.43 -0.40 8.93
CA ARG A 80 5.93 -0.81 10.25
C ARG A 80 4.93 0.18 10.78
N ALA A 81 3.84 -0.31 11.33
CA ALA A 81 2.83 0.50 12.00
C ALA A 81 2.50 -0.06 13.39
N ARG A 82 2.08 0.79 14.30
CA ARG A 82 1.65 0.42 15.66
C ARG A 82 0.23 0.92 15.92
N PRO A 83 -0.55 0.26 16.78
CA PRO A 83 -1.81 0.83 17.24
C PRO A 83 -1.61 2.29 17.70
N ALA A 84 -2.47 3.17 17.22
CA ALA A 84 -2.58 4.55 17.70
C ALA A 84 -3.37 4.59 19.01
#